data_AF-A0A9X0XEM5-F1
#
_entry.id   AF-A0A9X0XEM5-F1
#
_cell.length_a   1.000
_cell.length_b   1.000
_cell.length_c   1.000
_cell.angle_alpha   90.00
_cell.angle_beta   90.00
_cell.angle_gamma   90.00
#
_symmetry.space_group_name_H-M   'P 1'
#
loop_
_entity.id
_entity.type
_entity.pdbx_description
1 polymer ?
#
loop_
_entity_poly.entity_id
_entity_poly.type
_entity_poly.pdbx_seq_one_letter_code
_entity_poly.pdbx_strand_id
1 'polypeptide(L)'
;MINVLNTASRKHALGAAVLLSALMSTGAAQAVVAVTDISGGNAFTTLSFTDQTVGWQFTANDDITVTHLGFYDNSPFDPLSTTHEVGLWTPGGMLLASTTIQTTSTLVGSFRFEAVTPVALTAGSSYLIGGAFTLPLTADAYRIPTARTIAPEITINGSARNADAGGFGAPTIVSVGNGRFGPNFQFTVTAPPPPIPEPGTYALMGLGLVGLAGLGRLRRRH
;
A
#
# COMPACT_ATOMS: atom_id res chain seq x y z
N MET A 1 15.15 -88.97 5.56
CA MET A 1 15.35 -87.52 5.77
C MET A 1 14.24 -86.81 5.01
N ILE A 2 13.13 -86.56 5.71
CA ILE A 2 12.66 -85.24 6.20
C ILE A 2 12.13 -84.35 5.07
N ASN A 3 10.81 -84.16 5.15
CA ASN A 3 9.92 -83.28 4.39
C ASN A 3 10.04 -81.84 4.94
N VAL A 4 10.18 -80.80 4.10
CA VAL A 4 10.06 -79.39 4.53
C VAL A 4 9.42 -78.52 3.44
N LEU A 5 8.12 -78.26 3.64
CA LEU A 5 7.39 -76.98 3.60
C LEU A 5 7.35 -76.09 2.33
N ASN A 6 6.15 -76.13 1.72
CA ASN A 6 5.28 -75.03 1.30
C ASN A 6 5.55 -73.63 1.94
N THR A 7 5.51 -72.53 1.17
CA THR A 7 4.81 -71.25 1.55
C THR A 7 4.88 -70.13 0.49
N ALA A 8 3.70 -69.81 -0.05
CA ALA A 8 3.07 -68.49 -0.25
C ALA A 8 3.89 -67.23 -0.65
N SER A 9 3.49 -66.66 -1.80
CA SER A 9 2.98 -65.28 -2.00
C SER A 9 3.52 -64.15 -1.11
N ARG A 10 4.03 -63.08 -1.75
CA ARG A 10 3.80 -61.70 -1.30
C ARG A 10 3.98 -60.69 -2.44
N LYS A 11 2.84 -60.21 -2.95
CA LYS A 11 2.72 -58.96 -3.70
C LYS A 11 3.16 -57.81 -2.79
N HIS A 12 4.17 -57.04 -3.18
CA HIS A 12 4.45 -55.76 -2.53
C HIS A 12 4.22 -54.66 -3.55
N ALA A 13 3.04 -54.05 -3.46
CA ALA A 13 2.73 -52.77 -4.05
C ALA A 13 3.65 -51.73 -3.41
N LEU A 14 4.56 -51.15 -4.20
CA LEU A 14 5.22 -49.92 -3.79
C LEU A 14 4.28 -48.76 -4.10
N GLY A 15 3.68 -48.20 -3.05
CA GLY A 15 2.86 -47.01 -3.11
C GLY A 15 3.68 -45.80 -3.52
N ALA A 16 3.19 -45.06 -4.51
CA ALA A 16 3.71 -43.74 -4.86
C ALA A 16 3.27 -42.74 -3.79
N ALA A 17 4.18 -42.35 -2.90
CA ALA A 17 3.98 -41.22 -2.01
C ALA A 17 4.22 -39.93 -2.80
N VAL A 18 3.13 -39.24 -3.17
CA VAL A 18 3.20 -37.87 -3.70
C VAL A 18 3.26 -36.94 -2.49
N LEU A 19 4.45 -36.45 -2.16
CA LEU A 19 4.66 -35.37 -1.20
C LEU A 19 4.22 -34.06 -1.85
N LEU A 20 3.07 -33.52 -1.43
CA LEU A 20 2.60 -32.21 -1.83
C LEU A 20 3.21 -31.16 -0.88
N SER A 21 4.37 -30.62 -1.24
CA SER A 21 4.98 -29.50 -0.53
C SER A 21 4.15 -28.24 -0.78
N ALA A 22 3.31 -27.85 0.19
CA ALA A 22 2.69 -26.53 0.18
C ALA A 22 3.79 -25.47 0.40
N LEU A 23 4.26 -24.84 -0.68
CA LEU A 23 5.07 -23.63 -0.58
C LEU A 23 4.16 -22.53 0.01
N MET A 24 4.24 -22.32 1.32
CA MET A 24 3.81 -21.06 1.91
C MET A 24 4.86 -20.02 1.55
N SER A 25 4.68 -19.38 0.40
CA SER A 25 5.42 -18.17 0.06
C SER A 25 4.99 -17.09 1.05
N THR A 26 5.79 -16.84 2.08
CA THR A 26 5.70 -15.60 2.84
C THR A 26 6.12 -14.48 1.90
N GLY A 27 5.17 -13.89 1.18
CA GLY A 27 5.42 -12.70 0.38
C GLY A 27 5.92 -11.60 1.32
N ALA A 28 7.07 -11.00 1.00
CA ALA A 28 7.48 -9.77 1.67
C ALA A 28 6.36 -8.74 1.44
N ALA A 29 5.90 -8.09 2.52
CA ALA A 29 4.92 -7.02 2.39
C ALA A 29 5.54 -5.91 1.53
N GLN A 30 4.98 -5.66 0.35
CA GLN A 30 5.47 -4.64 -0.55
C GLN A 30 5.07 -3.26 -0.02
N ALA A 31 6.00 -2.30 -0.06
CA ALA A 31 5.70 -0.91 0.27
C ALA A 31 4.84 -0.29 -0.85
N VAL A 32 3.66 0.19 -0.48
CA VAL A 32 2.69 0.86 -1.35
C VAL A 32 2.74 2.35 -1.05
N VAL A 33 2.68 3.19 -2.09
CA VAL A 33 2.58 4.66 -1.96
C VAL A 33 1.11 5.06 -2.03
N ALA A 34 0.62 5.85 -1.07
CA ALA A 34 -0.80 6.21 -1.00
C ALA A 34 -1.29 7.01 -2.21
N VAL A 35 -0.48 7.97 -2.68
CA VAL A 35 -0.74 8.71 -3.92
C VAL A 35 0.49 8.63 -4.81
N THR A 36 0.40 7.89 -5.92
CA THR A 36 1.55 7.64 -6.81
C THR A 36 1.73 8.72 -7.86
N ASP A 37 0.66 9.38 -8.28
CA ASP A 37 0.69 10.46 -9.25
C ASP A 37 -0.39 11.51 -8.98
N ILE A 38 -0.06 12.76 -9.26
CA ILE A 38 -0.99 13.90 -9.25
C ILE A 38 -0.74 14.74 -10.50
N SER A 39 -1.81 15.13 -11.19
CA SER A 39 -1.69 15.92 -12.43
C SER A 39 -2.80 16.94 -12.62
N GLY A 40 -2.48 17.96 -13.41
CA GLY A 40 -3.32 19.14 -13.64
C GLY A 40 -3.56 19.97 -12.37
N GLY A 41 -4.55 20.85 -12.43
CA GLY A 41 -4.92 21.73 -11.31
C GLY A 41 -3.93 22.87 -11.07
N ASN A 42 -3.84 23.33 -9.82
CA ASN A 42 -3.07 24.53 -9.44
C ASN A 42 -2.00 24.21 -8.40
N ALA A 43 -0.85 24.87 -8.52
CA ALA A 43 0.15 24.98 -7.46
C ALA A 43 -0.14 26.24 -6.63
N PHE A 44 -0.03 26.12 -5.30
CA PHE A 44 -0.26 27.21 -4.37
C PHE A 44 1.05 27.63 -3.73
N THR A 45 1.59 28.75 -4.22
CA THR A 45 2.86 29.34 -3.77
C THR A 45 2.67 30.47 -2.75
N THR A 46 1.44 30.67 -2.26
CA THR A 46 1.11 31.71 -1.27
C THR A 46 0.20 31.16 -0.16
N LEU A 47 0.49 31.48 1.11
CA LEU A 47 -0.43 31.29 2.23
C LEU A 47 -1.13 32.60 2.57
N SER A 48 -2.33 32.51 3.13
CA SER A 48 -3.03 33.68 3.67
C SER A 48 -2.41 34.09 5.01
N PHE A 49 -1.37 34.93 4.95
CA PHE A 49 -0.75 35.71 6.04
C PHE A 49 -0.12 34.96 7.23
N THR A 50 -0.37 33.67 7.40
CA THR A 50 0.16 32.87 8.51
C THR A 50 0.62 31.50 8.04
N ASP A 51 1.51 30.89 8.81
CA ASP A 51 1.98 29.52 8.65
C ASP A 51 0.83 28.53 8.83
N GLN A 52 0.80 27.47 8.03
CA GLN A 52 -0.31 26.53 7.99
C GLN A 52 0.18 25.08 7.91
N THR A 53 -0.57 24.19 8.54
CA THR A 53 -0.51 22.78 8.18
C THR A 53 -1.49 22.54 7.03
N VAL A 54 -1.03 21.96 5.94
CA VAL A 54 -1.85 21.72 4.74
C VAL A 54 -1.73 20.26 4.31
N GLY A 55 -2.87 19.65 3.99
CA GLY A 55 -2.91 18.28 3.54
C GLY A 55 -4.31 17.80 3.16
N TRP A 56 -4.61 16.56 3.54
CA TRP A 56 -5.82 15.87 3.10
C TRP A 56 -6.33 14.89 4.17
N GLN A 57 -7.63 14.66 4.12
CA GLN A 57 -8.32 13.66 4.93
C GLN A 57 -8.55 12.40 4.09
N PHE A 58 -8.43 11.24 4.72
CA PHE A 58 -8.66 9.96 4.05
C PHE A 58 -9.28 8.93 4.97
N THR A 59 -9.83 7.89 4.35
CA THR A 59 -10.23 6.64 4.99
C THR A 59 -9.30 5.53 4.54
N ALA A 60 -8.79 4.74 5.49
CA ALA A 60 -8.11 3.48 5.19
C ALA A 60 -9.17 2.43 4.86
N ASN A 61 -9.10 1.82 3.67
CA ASN A 61 -10.04 0.80 3.22
C ASN A 61 -9.64 -0.61 3.73
N ASP A 62 -8.34 -0.81 3.99
CA ASP A 62 -7.77 -2.03 4.55
C ASP A 62 -6.94 -1.71 5.82
N ASP A 63 -6.66 -2.74 6.62
CA ASP A 63 -5.70 -2.63 7.72
C ASP A 63 -4.30 -2.45 7.12
N ILE A 64 -3.70 -1.29 7.37
CA ILE A 64 -2.40 -0.92 6.81
C ILE A 64 -1.44 -0.51 7.93
N THR A 65 -0.14 -0.62 7.65
CA THR A 65 0.91 -0.10 8.51
C THR A 65 1.67 0.97 7.77
N VAL A 66 1.53 2.23 8.18
CA VAL A 66 2.30 3.36 7.64
C VAL A 66 3.74 3.24 8.10
N THR A 67 4.67 3.25 7.15
CA THR A 67 6.11 3.07 7.40
C THR A 67 6.93 4.31 7.09
N HIS A 68 6.44 5.16 6.19
CA HIS A 68 7.11 6.40 5.80
C HIS A 68 6.09 7.52 5.61
N LEU A 69 6.51 8.73 5.92
CA LEU A 69 5.81 9.94 5.48
C LEU A 69 6.64 10.59 4.38
N GLY A 70 5.99 11.38 3.55
CA GLY A 70 6.65 12.00 2.42
C GLY A 70 6.09 13.35 2.05
N PHE A 71 6.83 14.04 1.19
CA PHE A 71 6.48 15.36 0.69
C PHE A 71 6.69 15.44 -0.82
N TYR A 72 5.80 16.13 -1.51
CA TYR A 72 5.77 16.26 -2.95
C TYR A 72 6.99 17.00 -3.46
N ASP A 73 7.72 16.37 -4.36
CA ASP A 73 8.85 16.93 -5.08
C ASP A 73 8.52 16.88 -6.58
N ASN A 74 8.37 18.07 -7.18
CA ASN A 74 7.90 18.24 -8.55
C ASN A 74 8.87 17.67 -9.59
N SER A 75 10.16 17.49 -9.26
CA SER A 75 11.14 16.91 -10.19
C SER A 75 12.44 16.51 -9.48
N PRO A 76 13.06 15.37 -9.84
CA PRO A 76 14.41 15.04 -9.35
C PRO A 76 15.47 16.10 -9.69
N PHE A 77 15.21 16.93 -10.71
CA PHE A 77 16.10 17.99 -11.17
C PHE A 77 15.83 19.36 -10.52
N ASP A 78 14.76 19.48 -9.75
CA ASP A 78 14.37 20.67 -8.98
C ASP A 78 13.96 20.22 -7.57
N PRO A 79 14.93 19.77 -6.75
CA PRO A 79 14.65 19.16 -5.46
C PRO A 79 13.99 20.15 -4.52
N LEU A 80 13.34 19.64 -3.48
CA LEU A 80 12.81 20.45 -2.39
C LEU A 80 13.81 21.54 -1.97
N SER A 81 13.34 22.78 -1.95
CA SER A 81 14.16 23.94 -1.61
C SER A 81 14.46 24.01 -0.11
N THR A 82 13.59 23.44 0.73
CA THR A 82 13.78 23.33 2.19
C THR A 82 13.31 21.99 2.72
N THR A 83 13.59 21.72 4.00
CA THR A 83 13.01 20.58 4.70
C THR A 83 11.55 20.84 5.06
N HIS A 84 10.74 19.79 5.12
CA HIS A 84 9.30 19.89 5.43
C HIS A 84 8.89 18.92 6.53
N GLU A 85 8.26 19.41 7.58
CA GLU A 85 7.68 18.53 8.62
C GLU A 85 6.35 17.98 8.13
N VAL A 86 6.15 16.67 8.24
CA VAL A 86 4.92 15.98 7.86
C VAL A 86 4.42 15.16 9.04
N GLY A 87 3.12 15.24 9.30
CA GLY A 87 2.46 14.50 10.36
C GLY A 87 1.24 13.74 9.88
N LEU A 88 0.90 12.71 10.66
CA LEU A 88 -0.29 11.87 10.53
C LEU A 88 -1.06 11.92 11.85
N TRP A 89 -2.35 12.20 11.79
CA TRP A 89 -3.21 12.37 12.96
C TRP A 89 -4.49 11.55 12.87
N THR A 90 -5.08 11.27 14.03
CA THR A 90 -6.50 10.94 14.11
C THR A 90 -7.36 12.17 13.80
N PRO A 91 -8.65 11.99 13.46
CA PRO A 91 -9.57 13.11 13.23
C PRO A 91 -9.79 13.97 14.49
N GLY A 92 -9.56 13.40 15.68
CA GLY A 92 -9.62 14.12 16.96
C GLY A 92 -8.35 14.93 17.27
N GLY A 93 -7.35 14.93 16.38
CA GLY A 93 -6.13 15.71 16.50
C GLY A 93 -4.99 15.05 17.26
N MET A 94 -5.09 13.75 17.59
CA MET A 94 -3.98 13.02 18.21
C MET A 94 -2.92 12.70 17.15
N LEU A 95 -1.67 13.12 17.39
CA LEU A 95 -0.54 12.82 16.51
C LEU A 95 -0.18 11.34 16.62
N LEU A 96 -0.16 10.66 15.49
CA LEU A 96 0.18 9.23 15.37
C LEU A 96 1.63 9.03 14.95
N ALA A 97 2.09 9.81 13.97
CA ALA A 97 3.47 9.82 13.49
C ALA A 97 3.82 11.18 12.89
N SER A 98 5.10 11.53 12.95
CA SER A 98 5.67 12.70 12.28
C SER A 98 7.13 12.46 11.94
N THR A 99 7.60 13.13 10.89
CA THR A 99 9.03 13.20 10.55
C THR A 99 9.31 14.45 9.73
N THR A 100 10.59 14.80 9.63
CA THR A 100 11.07 15.91 8.81
C THR A 100 11.67 15.36 7.52
N ILE A 101 11.00 15.62 6.41
CA ILE A 101 11.48 15.28 5.07
C ILE A 101 12.65 16.19 4.71
N GLN A 102 13.78 15.57 4.40
CA GLN A 102 15.00 16.25 3.99
C GLN A 102 14.95 16.53 2.48
N THR A 103 15.70 17.56 2.05
CA THR A 103 15.90 17.83 0.62
C THR A 103 16.64 16.70 -0.09
N THR A 104 17.34 15.87 0.67
CA THR A 104 18.07 14.68 0.20
C THR A 104 17.34 13.35 0.47
N SER A 105 16.14 13.38 1.05
CA SER A 105 15.36 12.16 1.32
C SER A 105 15.10 11.37 0.04
N THR A 106 14.92 10.06 0.18
CA THR A 106 14.76 9.15 -0.95
C THR A 106 13.56 9.55 -1.81
N LEU A 107 13.81 9.83 -3.08
CA LEU A 107 12.77 10.16 -4.05
C LEU A 107 12.16 8.87 -4.63
N VAL A 108 10.85 8.72 -4.49
CA VAL A 108 10.06 7.64 -5.09
C VAL A 108 8.91 8.26 -5.87
N GLY A 109 8.97 8.17 -7.20
CA GLY A 109 8.06 8.93 -8.07
C GLY A 109 8.28 10.43 -7.88
N SER A 110 7.20 11.15 -7.56
CA SER A 110 7.20 12.61 -7.35
C SER A 110 7.14 12.99 -5.87
N PHE A 111 7.63 12.12 -4.97
CA PHE A 111 7.59 12.35 -3.54
C PHE A 111 8.89 11.88 -2.87
N ARG A 112 9.39 12.68 -1.94
CA ARG A 112 10.49 12.31 -1.06
C ARG A 112 9.95 11.70 0.22
N PHE A 113 10.57 10.63 0.71
CA PHE A 113 10.11 9.89 1.89
C PHE A 113 11.18 9.77 2.97
N GLU A 114 10.73 9.85 4.22
CA GLU A 114 11.49 9.50 5.41
C GLU A 114 10.73 8.47 6.24
N ALA A 115 11.47 7.56 6.86
CA ALA A 115 10.91 6.54 7.70
C ALA A 115 10.30 7.13 8.98
N VAL A 116 9.26 6.48 9.47
CA VAL A 116 8.69 6.71 10.80
C VAL A 116 8.64 5.40 11.58
N THR A 117 8.50 5.48 12.91
CA THR A 117 8.07 4.31 13.68
C THR A 117 6.75 3.80 13.08
N PRO A 118 6.64 2.53 12.70
CA PRO A 118 5.46 2.03 12.01
C PRO A 118 4.16 2.26 12.79
N VAL A 119 3.12 2.74 12.12
CA VAL A 119 1.81 3.01 12.71
C VAL A 119 0.75 2.19 12.01
N ALA A 120 0.03 1.36 12.78
CA ALA A 120 -1.13 0.63 12.29
C ALA A 120 -2.32 1.57 12.15
N LEU A 121 -2.95 1.57 10.97
CA LEU A 121 -4.23 2.20 10.70
C LEU A 121 -5.27 1.12 10.44
N THR A 122 -6.47 1.33 10.95
CA THR A 122 -7.55 0.36 10.91
C THR A 122 -8.46 0.62 9.72
N ALA A 123 -8.85 -0.44 9.03
CA ALA A 123 -9.83 -0.40 7.96
C ALA A 123 -11.13 0.31 8.41
N GLY A 124 -11.73 1.08 7.51
CA GLY A 124 -12.93 1.88 7.75
C GLY A 124 -12.72 3.14 8.60
N SER A 125 -11.53 3.36 9.17
CA SER A 125 -11.26 4.54 9.99
C SER A 125 -10.73 5.71 9.15
N SER A 126 -11.08 6.93 9.57
CA SER A 126 -10.60 8.16 8.94
C SER A 126 -9.36 8.70 9.65
N TYR A 127 -8.48 9.34 8.89
CA TYR A 127 -7.22 9.93 9.34
C TYR A 127 -6.92 11.23 8.60
N LEU A 128 -5.98 12.00 9.13
CA LEU A 128 -5.54 13.28 8.58
C LEU A 128 -4.04 13.20 8.33
N ILE A 129 -3.58 13.66 7.16
CA ILE A 129 -2.16 13.89 6.90
C ILE A 129 -1.95 15.35 6.51
N GLY A 130 -0.83 15.93 6.93
CA GLY A 130 -0.55 17.36 6.82
C GLY A 130 0.94 17.62 6.80
N GLY A 131 1.37 18.52 5.92
CA GLY A 131 2.73 19.08 5.89
C GLY A 131 2.73 20.49 6.44
N ALA A 132 3.80 20.89 7.12
CA ALA A 132 4.00 22.25 7.58
C ALA A 132 4.43 23.15 6.41
N PHE A 133 3.73 24.28 6.26
CA PHE A 133 4.08 25.34 5.33
C PHE A 133 4.26 26.63 6.12
N THR A 134 5.46 27.19 6.07
CA THR A 134 5.83 28.42 6.78
C THR A 134 6.08 29.58 5.82
N LEU A 135 5.93 30.80 6.33
CA LEU A 135 6.17 32.03 5.60
C LEU A 135 7.60 32.55 5.82
N PRO A 136 8.23 33.16 4.79
CA PRO A 136 7.76 33.22 3.41
C PRO A 136 7.75 31.82 2.78
N LEU A 137 6.73 31.53 1.97
CA LEU A 137 6.68 30.25 1.28
C LEU A 137 7.89 30.09 0.37
N THR A 138 8.42 28.88 0.38
CA THR A 138 9.49 28.48 -0.50
C THR A 138 8.94 28.13 -1.89
N ALA A 139 9.79 27.68 -2.81
CA ALA A 139 9.33 27.18 -4.11
C ALA A 139 8.49 25.88 -3.97
N ASP A 140 8.50 25.26 -2.79
CA ASP A 140 7.85 23.99 -2.49
C ASP A 140 6.35 24.20 -2.25
N ALA A 141 5.60 24.39 -3.33
CA ALA A 141 4.17 24.60 -3.30
C ALA A 141 3.38 23.31 -3.09
N TYR A 142 2.30 23.37 -2.29
CA TYR A 142 1.28 22.32 -2.34
C TYR A 142 0.41 22.45 -3.60
N ARG A 143 -0.17 21.32 -4.02
CA ARG A 143 -0.94 21.17 -5.25
C ARG A 143 -2.39 20.84 -4.93
N ILE A 144 -3.32 21.43 -5.67
CA ILE A 144 -4.71 20.93 -5.74
C ILE A 144 -4.90 20.40 -7.16
N PRO A 145 -4.72 19.08 -7.37
CA PRO A 145 -4.76 18.48 -8.69
C PRO A 145 -6.20 18.30 -9.17
N THR A 146 -6.35 18.17 -10.48
CA THR A 146 -7.61 17.77 -11.12
C THR A 146 -7.70 16.24 -11.26
N ALA A 147 -6.57 15.54 -11.34
CA ALA A 147 -6.50 14.09 -11.44
C ALA A 147 -5.46 13.50 -10.47
N ARG A 148 -5.71 12.28 -9.99
CA ARG A 148 -4.86 11.58 -9.01
C ARG A 148 -4.88 10.09 -9.26
N THR A 149 -3.75 9.44 -9.01
CA THR A 149 -3.66 7.98 -8.89
C THR A 149 -3.43 7.62 -7.43
N ILE A 150 -4.39 6.91 -6.85
CA ILE A 150 -4.47 6.61 -5.43
C ILE A 150 -4.44 5.10 -5.25
N ALA A 151 -3.75 4.62 -4.23
CA ALA A 151 -3.76 3.22 -3.85
C ALA A 151 -5.18 2.76 -3.48
N PRO A 152 -5.63 1.55 -3.88
CA PRO A 152 -6.99 1.08 -3.60
C PRO A 152 -7.30 0.97 -2.11
N GLU A 153 -6.28 0.87 -1.25
CA GLU A 153 -6.41 0.85 0.21
C GLU A 153 -6.76 2.24 0.79
N ILE A 154 -6.76 3.30 -0.02
CA ILE A 154 -6.96 4.67 0.44
C ILE A 154 -8.13 5.33 -0.31
N THR A 155 -9.07 5.88 0.44
CA THR A 155 -10.10 6.79 -0.08
C THR A 155 -9.80 8.20 0.39
N ILE A 156 -9.71 9.19 -0.52
CA ILE A 156 -9.53 10.60 -0.13
C ILE A 156 -10.89 11.25 0.08
N ASN A 157 -11.09 11.85 1.26
CA ASN A 157 -12.37 12.40 1.70
C ASN A 157 -12.44 13.92 1.52
N GLY A 158 -11.29 14.59 1.40
CA GLY A 158 -11.25 16.03 1.20
C GLY A 158 -9.90 16.66 1.50
N SER A 159 -9.91 17.99 1.49
CA SER A 159 -8.77 18.82 1.92
C SER A 159 -8.80 19.02 3.42
N ALA A 160 -7.63 19.01 4.05
CA ALA A 160 -7.45 19.27 5.46
C ALA A 160 -6.42 20.40 5.65
N ARG A 161 -6.69 21.34 6.56
CA ARG A 161 -5.71 22.37 6.94
C ARG A 161 -5.86 22.82 8.39
N ASN A 162 -4.82 23.44 8.93
CA ASN A 162 -4.85 24.23 10.15
C ASN A 162 -4.12 25.56 9.89
N ALA A 163 -4.81 26.69 10.05
CA ALA A 163 -4.23 28.01 9.84
C ALA A 163 -3.67 28.65 11.14
N ASP A 164 -3.97 28.07 12.30
CA ASP A 164 -3.68 28.65 13.61
C ASP A 164 -2.54 27.90 14.35
N ALA A 165 -1.97 26.88 13.72
CA ALA A 165 -0.94 26.02 14.33
C ALA A 165 0.49 26.55 14.23
N GLY A 166 0.72 27.73 13.65
CA GLY A 166 2.08 28.26 13.44
C GLY A 166 2.93 27.35 12.54
N GLY A 167 2.30 26.68 11.57
CA GLY A 167 2.96 25.80 10.60
C GLY A 167 2.72 24.31 10.85
N PHE A 168 2.85 23.83 12.08
CA PHE A 168 2.71 22.39 12.38
C PHE A 168 1.74 22.10 13.52
N GLY A 169 0.61 21.48 13.17
CA GLY A 169 -0.38 20.99 14.12
C GLY A 169 -1.50 20.25 13.41
N ALA A 170 -2.30 19.49 14.16
CA ALA A 170 -3.37 18.70 13.59
C ALA A 170 -4.30 19.56 12.72
N PRO A 171 -4.65 19.14 11.49
CA PRO A 171 -5.65 19.82 10.69
C PRO A 171 -6.98 19.97 11.44
N THR A 172 -7.49 21.19 11.56
CA THR A 172 -8.75 21.51 12.26
C THR A 172 -9.90 21.83 11.31
N ILE A 173 -9.57 22.16 10.05
CA ILE A 173 -10.54 22.49 9.01
C ILE A 173 -10.47 21.42 7.94
N VAL A 174 -11.56 20.66 7.82
CA VAL A 174 -11.79 19.73 6.71
C VAL A 174 -12.81 20.30 5.75
N SER A 175 -12.59 20.09 4.45
CA SER A 175 -13.49 20.58 3.40
C SER A 175 -13.54 19.59 2.26
N VAL A 176 -14.73 19.44 1.67
CA VAL A 176 -14.92 18.59 0.49
C VAL A 176 -13.99 19.04 -0.65
N GLY A 177 -13.56 18.09 -1.46
CA GLY A 177 -12.77 18.36 -2.66
C GLY A 177 -11.62 17.39 -2.83
N ASN A 178 -10.61 17.85 -3.56
CA ASN A 178 -9.60 16.99 -4.14
C ASN A 178 -8.44 16.61 -3.20
N GLY A 179 -8.38 17.18 -1.99
CA GLY A 179 -7.17 17.13 -1.18
C GLY A 179 -6.17 18.21 -1.58
N ARG A 180 -5.29 18.59 -0.66
CA ARG A 180 -4.16 19.47 -0.91
C ARG A 180 -2.88 18.67 -0.74
N PHE A 181 -2.12 18.50 -1.81
CA PHE A 181 -0.97 17.60 -1.86
C PHE A 181 0.32 18.37 -1.72
N GLY A 182 0.94 18.09 -0.60
CA GLY A 182 2.33 18.34 -0.25
C GLY A 182 2.73 17.09 0.50
N PRO A 183 2.07 16.78 1.64
CA PRO A 183 2.26 15.51 2.34
C PRO A 183 1.71 14.29 1.58
N ASN A 184 2.37 13.14 1.78
CA ASN A 184 2.00 11.81 1.31
C ASN A 184 2.56 10.74 2.28
N PHE A 185 2.31 9.45 2.04
CA PHE A 185 2.89 8.37 2.86
C PHE A 185 3.06 7.06 2.11
N GLN A 186 3.90 6.18 2.66
CA GLN A 186 4.02 4.78 2.25
C GLN A 186 3.53 3.86 3.38
N PHE A 187 2.97 2.73 2.98
CA PHE A 187 2.44 1.74 3.90
C PHE A 187 2.61 0.32 3.37
N THR A 188 2.37 -0.65 4.23
CA THR A 188 2.22 -2.07 3.87
C THR A 188 0.84 -2.55 4.29
N VAL A 189 0.22 -3.44 3.53
CA VAL A 189 -1.06 -4.06 3.91
C VAL A 189 -0.81 -5.14 4.96
N THR A 190 -1.52 -5.10 6.07
CA THR A 190 -1.22 -5.90 7.28
C THR A 190 -1.62 -7.38 7.14
N ALA A 191 -2.50 -7.73 6.21
CA ALA A 191 -2.60 -9.05 5.59
C ALA A 191 -3.46 -8.89 4.34
N PRO A 192 -3.11 -9.50 3.19
CA PRO A 192 -4.08 -9.59 2.10
C PRO A 192 -5.33 -10.32 2.60
N PRO A 193 -6.55 -9.99 2.13
CA PRO A 193 -7.72 -10.81 2.41
C PRO A 193 -7.40 -12.29 2.11
N PRO A 194 -7.90 -13.24 2.92
CA PRO A 194 -7.58 -14.65 2.72
C PRO A 194 -7.84 -15.02 1.26
N PRO A 195 -6.94 -15.77 0.59
CA PRO A 195 -7.11 -16.10 -0.81
C PRO A 195 -8.50 -16.68 -1.00
N ILE A 196 -9.32 -16.01 -1.81
CA ILE A 196 -10.63 -16.54 -2.19
C ILE A 196 -10.33 -17.87 -2.89
N PRO A 197 -10.83 -19.02 -2.39
CA PRO A 197 -10.57 -20.30 -3.04
C PRO A 197 -10.98 -20.18 -4.50
N GLU A 198 -10.03 -20.31 -5.45
CA GLU A 198 -10.34 -20.19 -6.88
C GLU A 198 -11.39 -21.25 -7.26
N PRO A 199 -12.66 -20.90 -7.54
CA PRO A 199 -13.70 -21.90 -7.66
C PRO A 199 -13.67 -22.74 -8.96
N GLY A 200 -12.62 -22.67 -9.79
CA GLY A 200 -12.67 -23.27 -11.13
C GLY A 200 -11.36 -23.76 -11.73
N THR A 201 -10.20 -23.22 -11.36
CA THR A 201 -8.93 -23.56 -12.04
C THR A 201 -8.52 -25.01 -11.80
N TYR A 202 -8.73 -25.52 -10.58
CA TYR A 202 -8.49 -26.94 -10.27
C TYR A 202 -9.51 -27.87 -10.93
N ALA A 203 -10.76 -27.43 -11.07
CA ALA A 203 -11.79 -28.20 -11.77
C ALA A 203 -11.47 -28.31 -13.27
N LEU A 204 -11.05 -27.19 -13.90
CA LEU A 204 -10.64 -27.16 -15.31
C LEU A 204 -9.36 -27.95 -15.55
N MET A 205 -8.37 -27.88 -14.66
CA MET A 205 -7.14 -28.67 -14.77
C MET A 205 -7.41 -30.17 -14.57
N GLY A 206 -8.29 -30.53 -13.61
CA GLY A 206 -8.75 -31.89 -13.42
C GLY A 206 -9.49 -32.46 -14.64
N LEU A 207 -10.39 -31.66 -15.23
CA LEU A 207 -11.11 -32.04 -16.44
C LEU A 207 -10.19 -32.18 -17.66
N GLY A 208 -9.19 -31.30 -17.81
CA GLY A 208 -8.20 -31.37 -18.88
C GLY A 208 -7.35 -32.64 -18.83
N LEU A 209 -6.92 -33.06 -17.63
CA LEU A 209 -6.15 -34.30 -17.44
C LEU A 209 -6.98 -35.55 -17.72
N VAL A 210 -8.26 -35.55 -17.33
CA VAL A 210 -9.19 -36.66 -17.63
C VAL A 210 -9.48 -36.76 -19.14
N GLY A 211 -9.66 -35.63 -19.82
CA GLY A 211 -9.83 -35.58 -21.27
C GLY A 211 -8.63 -36.15 -22.04
N LEU A 212 -7.41 -35.79 -21.63
CA LEU A 212 -6.16 -36.33 -22.20
C LEU A 212 -5.99 -37.83 -21.96
N ALA A 213 -6.35 -38.32 -20.77
CA ALA A 213 -6.33 -39.76 -20.47
C ALA A 213 -7.38 -40.55 -21.27
N GLY A 214 -8.56 -39.97 -21.53
CA GLY A 214 -9.61 -40.55 -22.36
C GLY A 214 -9.19 -40.68 -23.82
N LEU A 215 -8.58 -39.63 -24.39
CA LEU A 215 -8.06 -39.64 -25.76
C LEU A 215 -6.93 -40.66 -25.96
N GLY A 216 -6.08 -40.87 -24.95
CA GLY A 216 -5.02 -41.89 -24.98
C GLY A 216 -5.55 -43.33 -24.99
N ARG A 217 -6.72 -43.59 -24.41
CA ARG A 217 -7.35 -44.94 -24.42
C ARG A 217 -8.02 -45.26 -25.76
N LEU A 218 -8.56 -44.27 -26.45
CA LEU A 218 -9.19 -44.45 -27.77
C LEU A 218 -8.16 -44.77 -28.85
N ARG A 219 -6.95 -44.21 -28.76
CA ARG A 219 -5.85 -44.47 -29.72
C ARG A 219 -5.21 -45.85 -29.61
N ARG A 220 -5.41 -46.60 -28.52
CA ARG A 220 -4.85 -47.96 -28.33
C ARG A 220 -5.79 -49.09 -28.78
N ARG A 221 -6.95 -48.75 -29.35
CA ARG A 221 -7.97 -49.72 -29.78
C ARG A 221 -8.12 -49.82 -31.31
N HIS A 222 -7.25 -49.16 -32.07
CA HIS A 222 -7.04 -49.37 -33.50
C HIS A 222 -5.66 -49.97 -33.71
#